data_AF-A0AA88VWX7-F1
#
_entry.id   AF-A0AA88VWX7-F1
#
_cell.length_a   1.000
_cell.length_b   1.000
_cell.length_c   1.000
_cell.angle_alpha   90.00
_cell.angle_beta   90.00
_cell.angle_gamma   90.00
#
_symmetry.space_group_name_H-M   'P 1'
#
loop_
_entity.id
_entity.type
_entity.pdbx_description
1 polymer ?
#
loop_
_entity_poly.entity_id
_entity_poly.type
_entity_poly.pdbx_seq_one_letter_code
_entity_poly.pdbx_strand_id
1 'polypeptide(L)'
;MDAMTSLTTPGGWYFYLDHPRNAGILVSVATQNRCKDSKKLWSCTTGASSSKRLSHSFKIQALPVEVGTEKLEGSTDSKSEVLVWPSPGDEIPFWKREFPSWDASSEEPVNVEKDSDLMHIVHVTAEMAPIAKVGGLGDVVTGLARTCLLRGHKVDIILPFYECIQKQHISDLELITSYSSYHDGNWIACNAYRGLVSSIPVIFIEPSNQFFKGQSVYGGSYNELEAYLFFSRACLEWLQVTRIQPDIIHVHEWQTSALPLLYWDIYHHLSLQ
;
A
#
# COMPACT_ATOMS: atom_id res chain seq x y z
N MET A 1 -1.50 -20.74 15.81
CA MET A 1 -2.64 -19.94 16.31
C MET A 1 -2.09 -18.54 16.34
N ASP A 2 -2.23 -17.88 15.20
CA ASP A 2 -1.44 -16.69 14.89
C ASP A 2 -2.23 -15.46 15.34
N ALA A 3 -1.53 -14.50 15.95
CA ALA A 3 -2.15 -13.36 16.58
C ALA A 3 -2.48 -12.29 15.53
N MET A 4 -3.73 -12.26 15.07
CA MET A 4 -4.25 -11.18 14.22
C MET A 4 -4.45 -9.93 15.08
N THR A 5 -3.57 -8.94 14.96
CA THR A 5 -3.68 -7.69 15.72
C THR A 5 -4.23 -6.60 14.80
N SER A 6 -5.45 -6.16 15.06
CA SER A 6 -6.06 -5.03 14.36
C SER A 6 -5.65 -3.73 15.05
N LEU A 7 -4.95 -2.84 14.33
CA LEU A 7 -4.76 -1.45 14.76
C LEU A 7 -5.81 -0.60 14.04
N THR A 8 -6.71 0.01 14.81
CA THR A 8 -7.77 0.88 14.27
C THR A 8 -7.33 2.34 14.39
N THR A 9 -7.28 3.05 13.26
CA THR A 9 -7.27 4.51 13.21
C THR A 9 -8.44 4.99 12.34
N PRO A 10 -8.94 6.23 12.50
CA PRO A 10 -10.11 6.69 11.76
C PRO A 10 -9.73 6.90 10.28
N GLY A 11 -10.01 5.93 9.41
CA GLY A 11 -9.83 6.08 7.95
C GLY A 11 -9.41 4.84 7.17
N GLY A 12 -9.04 3.73 7.82
CA GLY A 12 -8.64 2.50 7.12
C GLY A 12 -8.56 1.30 8.05
N TRP A 13 -8.71 0.11 7.48
CA TRP A 13 -8.41 -1.15 8.18
C TRP A 13 -7.00 -1.58 7.80
N TYR A 14 -6.07 -1.45 8.75
CA TYR A 14 -4.74 -2.02 8.63
C TYR A 14 -4.75 -3.39 9.30
N PHE A 15 -4.46 -4.43 8.53
CA PHE A 15 -4.25 -5.77 9.07
C PHE A 15 -2.75 -6.04 9.07
N TYR A 16 -2.19 -6.20 10.27
CA TYR A 16 -0.81 -6.62 10.45
C TYR A 16 -0.80 -8.12 10.74
N LEU A 17 -0.11 -8.87 9.89
CA LEU A 17 0.13 -10.29 10.11
C LEU A 17 1.59 -10.44 10.56
N ASP A 18 1.76 -10.51 11.88
CA ASP A 18 3.06 -10.71 12.51
C ASP A 18 3.31 -12.19 12.79
N HIS A 19 4.48 -12.68 12.40
CA HIS A 19 4.98 -13.97 12.86
C HIS A 19 6.38 -13.77 13.46
N PRO A 20 6.66 -14.26 14.67
CA PRO A 20 7.82 -13.87 15.49
C PRO A 20 9.22 -14.25 14.95
N ARG A 21 9.35 -14.68 13.69
CA ARG A 21 10.64 -15.11 13.12
C ARG A 21 10.94 -14.67 11.68
N ASN A 22 10.00 -14.10 10.90
CA ASN A 22 10.22 -13.74 9.49
C ASN A 22 9.50 -12.43 9.09
N ALA A 23 9.80 -11.90 7.90
CA ALA A 23 9.22 -10.72 7.26
C ALA A 23 7.76 -10.43 7.65
N GLY A 24 7.49 -9.20 8.10
CA GLY A 24 6.15 -8.73 8.45
C GLY A 24 5.36 -8.35 7.20
N ILE A 25 4.18 -8.91 7.00
CA ILE A 25 3.29 -8.46 5.92
C ILE A 25 2.30 -7.46 6.47
N LEU A 26 2.41 -6.23 5.99
CA LEU A 26 1.47 -5.17 6.30
C LEU A 26 0.45 -5.04 5.17
N VAL A 27 -0.81 -5.30 5.50
CA VAL A 27 -1.93 -5.16 4.57
C VAL A 27 -2.60 -3.82 4.81
N SER A 28 -2.50 -2.92 3.83
CA SER A 28 -3.26 -1.67 3.80
C SER A 28 -4.40 -1.82 2.80
N VAL A 29 -5.61 -2.09 3.33
CA VAL A 29 -6.83 -1.94 2.55
C VAL A 29 -7.39 -0.54 2.84
N ALA A 30 -6.95 0.43 2.04
CA ALA A 30 -7.77 1.63 1.90
C ALA A 30 -9.03 1.20 1.14
N THR A 31 -10.21 1.54 1.66
CA THR A 31 -11.44 1.47 0.86
C THR A 31 -11.60 2.84 0.26
N GLN A 32 -11.28 2.99 -1.02
CA GLN A 32 -11.66 4.18 -1.76
C GLN A 32 -13.20 4.24 -1.75
N ASN A 33 -13.78 5.08 -0.89
CA ASN A 33 -15.22 5.33 -0.85
C ASN A 33 -15.63 5.93 -2.20
N ARG A 34 -15.94 5.07 -3.17
CA ARG A 34 -16.55 5.45 -4.43
C ARG A 34 -18.02 5.77 -4.12
N CYS A 35 -18.24 6.92 -3.49
CA CYS A 35 -19.57 7.42 -3.21
C CYS A 35 -20.18 7.91 -4.53
N LYS A 36 -20.83 6.99 -5.25
CA LYS A 36 -21.87 7.29 -6.24
C LYS A 36 -23.00 6.30 -6.05
N ASP A 37 -24.09 6.83 -5.49
CA ASP A 37 -25.46 6.36 -5.52
C ASP A 37 -25.72 4.93 -6.02
N SER A 38 -25.99 4.03 -5.08
CA SER A 38 -26.91 2.92 -5.32
C SER A 38 -27.44 2.37 -3.99
N LYS A 39 -28.42 3.08 -3.43
CA LYS A 39 -29.39 2.45 -2.52
C LYS A 39 -30.16 1.40 -3.33
N LYS A 40 -29.75 0.12 -3.27
CA LYS A 40 -30.65 -1.05 -3.34
C LYS A 40 -29.87 -2.37 -3.42
N LEU A 41 -30.44 -3.36 -2.74
CA LEU A 41 -30.12 -4.79 -2.71
C LEU A 41 -28.93 -5.23 -1.84
N TRP A 42 -29.21 -5.44 -0.56
CA TRP A 42 -29.15 -6.80 0.01
C TRP A 42 -30.03 -6.86 1.26
N SER A 43 -31.24 -7.41 1.14
CA SER A 43 -32.00 -7.89 2.29
C SER A 43 -31.69 -9.37 2.46
N CYS A 44 -30.84 -9.73 3.41
CA CYS A 44 -30.67 -11.12 3.81
C CYS A 44 -31.41 -11.35 5.14
N THR A 45 -32.53 -12.05 5.01
CA THR A 45 -33.30 -12.68 6.09
C THR A 45 -32.39 -13.54 6.96
N THR A 46 -32.30 -13.19 8.24
CA THR A 46 -31.61 -14.00 9.25
C THR A 46 -32.52 -15.15 9.69
N GLY A 47 -32.19 -16.36 9.24
CA GLY A 47 -32.67 -17.60 9.84
C GLY A 47 -31.99 -17.81 11.19
N ALA A 48 -32.79 -17.95 12.25
CA ALA A 48 -32.33 -18.19 13.60
C ALA A 48 -31.64 -19.55 13.73
N SER A 49 -30.42 -19.56 14.25
CA SER A 49 -29.78 -20.73 14.84
C SER A 49 -29.00 -20.29 16.07
N SER A 50 -29.47 -20.75 17.21
CA SER A 50 -28.98 -20.46 18.55
C SER A 50 -27.65 -21.18 18.81
N SER A 51 -26.60 -20.43 19.16
CA SER A 51 -25.50 -21.00 19.95
C SER A 51 -24.98 -20.00 20.99
N LYS A 52 -24.62 -20.56 22.14
CA LYS A 52 -24.62 -19.94 23.47
C LYS A 52 -23.58 -18.83 23.62
N ARG A 53 -24.03 -17.70 24.18
CA ARG A 53 -23.26 -16.52 24.53
C ARG A 53 -22.52 -16.79 25.86
N LEU A 54 -21.18 -16.80 25.85
CA LEU A 54 -20.37 -16.70 27.07
C LEU A 54 -20.03 -15.24 27.29
N SER A 55 -20.63 -14.65 28.33
CA SER A 55 -20.37 -13.28 28.77
C SER A 55 -19.13 -13.25 29.67
N HIS A 56 -18.09 -12.51 29.30
CA HIS A 56 -17.14 -11.95 30.26
C HIS A 56 -17.17 -10.42 30.09
N SER A 57 -17.56 -9.74 31.17
CA SER A 57 -17.66 -8.28 31.24
C SER A 57 -16.29 -7.74 31.67
N PHE A 58 -15.57 -7.09 30.76
CA PHE A 58 -14.41 -6.28 31.11
C PHE A 58 -14.84 -4.81 31.15
N LYS A 59 -14.82 -4.24 32.36
CA LYS A 59 -14.93 -2.80 32.60
C LYS A 59 -13.55 -2.18 32.40
N ILE A 60 -13.44 -1.21 31.49
CA ILE A 60 -12.28 -0.34 31.38
C ILE A 60 -12.57 0.90 32.24
N GLN A 61 -11.80 1.08 33.32
CA GLN A 61 -11.73 2.34 34.05
C GLN A 61 -10.68 3.23 33.37
N ALA A 62 -11.09 4.39 32.89
CA ALA A 62 -10.16 5.44 32.47
C ALA A 62 -9.69 6.21 33.71
N LEU A 63 -8.37 6.31 33.90
CA LEU A 63 -7.76 7.25 34.84
C LEU A 63 -7.46 8.56 34.09
N PRO A 64 -7.82 9.74 34.62
CA PRO A 64 -7.45 11.01 34.02
C PRO A 64 -5.98 11.30 34.34
N VAL A 65 -5.18 11.57 33.31
CA VAL A 65 -3.87 12.19 33.45
C VAL A 65 -4.10 13.70 33.33
N GLU A 66 -3.97 14.41 34.46
CA GLU A 66 -3.90 15.87 34.44
C GLU A 66 -2.49 16.29 34.01
N VAL A 67 -2.40 17.08 32.94
CA VAL A 67 -1.18 17.82 32.61
C VAL A 67 -1.47 19.29 32.86
N GLY A 68 -0.79 19.82 33.88
CA GLY A 68 -0.89 21.20 34.33
C GLY A 68 -0.48 22.19 33.25
N THR A 69 -1.19 23.31 33.24
CA THR A 69 -0.89 24.49 32.44
C THR A 69 0.15 25.33 33.19
N GLU A 70 1.39 25.33 32.72
CA GLU A 70 2.34 26.39 33.05
C GLU A 70 2.72 27.14 31.79
N LYS A 71 2.46 28.45 31.86
CA LYS A 71 2.59 29.44 30.80
C LYS A 71 4.00 30.00 30.87
N LEU A 72 4.81 29.77 29.85
CA LEU A 72 6.11 30.43 29.67
C LEU A 72 6.06 31.26 28.38
N GLU A 73 6.08 32.58 28.55
CA GLU A 73 6.22 33.56 27.48
C GLU A 73 7.70 33.69 27.09
N GLY A 74 8.01 33.70 25.79
CA GLY A 74 9.36 33.98 25.31
C GLY A 74 9.60 33.76 23.81
N SER A 75 9.30 34.79 23.02
CA SER A 75 10.01 35.28 21.81
C SER A 75 10.30 34.36 20.61
N THR A 76 9.78 34.81 19.45
CA THR A 76 10.29 34.68 18.05
C THR A 76 10.54 33.28 17.47
N ASP A 77 9.74 32.85 16.48
CA ASP A 77 10.16 32.65 15.07
C ASP A 77 9.01 32.06 14.20
N SER A 78 9.10 32.30 12.89
CA SER A 78 8.40 31.71 11.73
C SER A 78 7.20 30.76 11.96
N LYS A 79 6.01 31.17 11.47
CA LYS A 79 4.80 30.33 11.40
C LYS A 79 5.00 29.19 10.39
N SER A 80 5.35 28.00 10.86
CA SER A 80 4.90 26.76 10.23
C SER A 80 3.43 26.58 10.60
N GLU A 81 2.54 26.59 9.61
CA GLU A 81 1.13 26.32 9.86
C GLU A 81 0.99 24.88 10.32
N VAL A 82 0.62 24.72 11.59
CA VAL A 82 0.30 23.43 12.20
C VAL A 82 -0.84 22.81 11.39
N LEU A 83 -0.59 21.66 10.75
CA LEU A 83 -1.60 20.87 10.07
C LEU A 83 -2.66 20.43 11.09
N VAL A 84 -3.85 21.04 11.04
CA VAL A 84 -5.00 20.66 11.85
C VAL A 84 -5.81 19.60 11.11
N TRP A 85 -5.93 18.41 11.72
CA TRP A 85 -6.71 17.32 11.15
C TRP A 85 -8.22 17.66 11.20
N PRO A 86 -8.96 17.56 10.08
CA PRO A 86 -10.38 17.90 10.03
C PRO A 86 -11.21 16.91 10.85
N SER A 87 -12.22 17.44 11.54
CA SER A 87 -13.18 16.62 12.29
C SER A 87 -14.34 16.18 11.39
N PRO A 88 -14.99 15.03 11.66
CA PRO A 88 -16.15 14.57 10.88
C PRO A 88 -17.35 15.53 10.81
N GLY A 89 -17.35 16.58 11.63
CA GLY A 89 -18.39 17.62 11.67
C GLY A 89 -18.03 18.91 10.92
N ASP A 90 -16.89 18.98 10.22
CA ASP A 90 -16.48 20.17 9.48
C ASP A 90 -17.44 20.45 8.30
N GLU A 91 -17.82 21.72 8.11
CA GLU A 91 -18.78 22.14 7.06
C GLU A 91 -18.31 21.80 5.63
N ILE A 92 -16.99 21.81 5.42
CA ILE A 92 -16.37 21.41 4.16
C ILE A 92 -15.77 20.02 4.37
N PRO A 93 -16.29 18.98 3.69
CA PRO A 93 -15.68 17.67 3.72
C PRO A 93 -14.22 17.74 3.29
N PHE A 94 -13.34 17.00 3.94
CA PHE A 94 -11.89 17.16 3.74
C PHE A 94 -11.45 17.02 2.26
N TRP A 95 -12.15 16.18 1.49
CA TRP A 95 -11.88 15.95 0.06
C TRP A 95 -12.34 17.08 -0.88
N LYS A 96 -12.99 18.11 -0.35
CA LYS A 96 -13.37 19.33 -1.08
C LYS A 96 -12.53 20.55 -0.70
N ARG A 97 -11.61 20.43 0.26
CA ARG A 97 -10.70 21.53 0.61
C ARG A 97 -9.65 21.70 -0.49
N GLU A 98 -9.32 22.95 -0.78
CA GLU A 98 -8.14 23.27 -1.58
C GLU A 98 -6.92 22.98 -0.70
N PHE A 99 -6.15 21.98 -1.10
CA PHE A 99 -4.85 21.74 -0.47
C PHE A 99 -3.90 22.82 -0.98
N PRO A 100 -3.05 23.40 -0.11
CA PRO A 100 -1.94 24.22 -0.57
C PRO A 100 -1.23 23.44 -1.67
N SER A 101 -1.07 24.04 -2.84
CA SER A 101 -0.25 23.45 -3.88
C SER A 101 1.13 23.28 -3.27
N TRP A 102 1.48 22.04 -2.92
CA TRP A 102 2.87 21.71 -2.67
C TRP A 102 3.53 21.86 -4.02
N ASP A 103 3.94 23.08 -4.35
CA ASP A 103 4.98 23.26 -5.34
C ASP A 103 6.13 22.41 -4.80
N ALA A 104 6.43 21.34 -5.52
CA ALA A 104 7.67 20.61 -5.37
C ALA A 104 8.81 21.49 -5.89
N SER A 105 8.86 22.75 -5.45
CA SER A 105 10.03 23.59 -5.55
C SER A 105 11.13 22.89 -4.78
N SER A 106 12.19 22.62 -5.52
CA SER A 106 13.46 22.01 -5.15
C SER A 106 14.12 22.73 -3.98
N GLU A 107 13.61 22.50 -2.77
CA GLU A 107 14.38 22.64 -1.55
C GLU A 107 14.96 21.26 -1.25
N GLU A 108 16.28 21.14 -1.37
CA GLU A 108 17.07 20.01 -0.88
C GLU A 108 16.61 19.68 0.55
N PRO A 109 16.30 18.40 0.86
CA PRO A 109 15.60 18.09 2.09
C PRO A 109 16.45 18.53 3.29
N VAL A 110 15.80 19.34 4.13
CA VAL A 110 15.97 19.46 5.58
C VAL A 110 16.64 18.19 6.13
N ASN A 111 17.65 18.35 6.98
CA ASN A 111 18.45 17.27 7.60
C ASN A 111 17.55 16.20 8.27
N VAL A 112 16.99 15.27 7.48
CA VAL A 112 16.05 14.24 7.95
C VAL A 112 16.87 13.25 8.76
N GLU A 113 16.56 13.15 10.05
CA GLU A 113 17.14 12.14 10.91
C GLU A 113 16.80 10.75 10.37
N LYS A 114 17.85 9.96 10.11
CA LYS A 114 17.72 8.59 9.63
C LYS A 114 17.35 7.66 10.77
N ASP A 115 16.58 6.63 10.46
CA ASP A 115 16.25 5.60 11.44
C ASP A 115 17.48 4.75 11.79
N SER A 116 17.56 4.33 13.05
CA SER A 116 18.63 3.44 13.52
C SER A 116 18.49 2.03 12.96
N ASP A 117 17.24 1.57 12.80
CA ASP A 117 16.90 0.23 12.33
C ASP A 117 16.44 0.31 10.86
N LEU A 118 17.39 0.14 9.95
CA LEU A 118 17.12 0.16 8.51
C LEU A 118 16.42 -1.12 8.08
N MET A 119 15.42 -0.97 7.20
CA MET A 119 14.58 -2.06 6.71
C MET A 119 14.55 -2.04 5.19
N HIS A 120 14.29 -3.20 4.58
CA HIS A 120 13.91 -3.32 3.19
C HIS A 120 12.39 -3.45 3.09
N ILE A 121 11.76 -2.40 2.53
CA ILE A 121 10.32 -2.30 2.36
C ILE A 121 9.98 -2.45 0.88
N VAL A 122 9.11 -3.39 0.55
CA VAL A 122 8.58 -3.57 -0.80
C VAL A 122 7.12 -3.16 -0.82
N HIS A 123 6.78 -2.14 -1.60
CA HIS A 123 5.40 -1.76 -1.84
C HIS A 123 4.88 -2.48 -3.08
N VAL A 124 3.72 -3.13 -2.98
CA VAL A 124 3.04 -3.74 -4.14
C VAL A 124 1.73 -3.00 -4.36
N THR A 125 1.58 -2.42 -5.54
CA THR A 125 0.47 -1.49 -5.84
C THR A 125 0.02 -1.60 -7.29
N ALA A 126 -1.19 -1.12 -7.58
CA ALA A 126 -1.70 -0.90 -8.93
C ALA A 126 -1.45 0.54 -9.45
N GLU A 127 -1.22 1.51 -8.57
CA GLU A 127 -0.99 2.91 -8.96
C GLU A 127 0.32 3.47 -8.38
N MET A 128 0.99 4.31 -9.16
CA MET A 128 2.13 5.12 -8.75
C MET A 128 2.17 6.41 -9.56
N ALA A 129 2.29 7.56 -8.89
CA ALA A 129 2.46 8.83 -9.57
C ALA A 129 3.93 9.03 -10.02
N PRO A 130 4.20 9.60 -11.21
CA PRO A 130 3.23 10.12 -12.18
C PRO A 130 2.83 9.11 -13.29
N ILE A 131 3.35 7.89 -13.26
CA ILE A 131 3.33 6.96 -14.40
C ILE A 131 2.04 6.16 -14.57
N ALA A 132 1.39 5.77 -13.48
CA ALA A 132 0.17 4.97 -13.44
C ALA A 132 -0.73 5.54 -12.36
N LYS A 133 -1.35 6.70 -12.65
CA LYS A 133 -2.14 7.46 -11.69
C LYS A 133 -3.57 7.61 -12.20
N VAL A 134 -4.53 7.15 -11.41
CA VAL A 134 -5.97 7.34 -11.66
C VAL A 134 -6.60 8.17 -10.54
N GLY A 135 -6.22 7.92 -9.30
CA GLY A 135 -6.71 8.61 -8.12
C GLY A 135 -5.59 9.05 -7.17
N GLY A 136 -5.94 9.18 -5.89
CA GLY A 136 -4.99 9.58 -4.83
C GLY A 136 -3.99 8.48 -4.44
N LEU A 137 -4.25 7.21 -4.79
CA LEU A 137 -3.39 6.09 -4.42
C LEU A 137 -1.97 6.28 -4.95
N GLY A 138 -1.83 6.70 -6.22
CA GLY A 138 -0.52 6.94 -6.82
C GLY A 138 0.31 7.98 -6.08
N ASP A 139 -0.32 9.02 -5.51
CA ASP A 139 0.41 10.05 -4.73
C ASP A 139 0.82 9.50 -3.37
N VAL A 140 -0.07 8.76 -2.71
CA VAL A 140 0.19 8.14 -1.41
C VAL A 140 1.37 7.19 -1.50
N VAL A 141 1.40 6.31 -2.50
CA VAL A 141 2.50 5.35 -2.68
C VAL A 141 3.82 6.08 -2.94
N THR A 142 3.83 7.05 -3.88
CA THR A 142 5.03 7.81 -4.22
C THR A 142 5.54 8.62 -3.01
N GLY A 143 4.66 9.28 -2.26
CA GLY A 143 5.01 10.06 -1.08
C GLY A 143 5.52 9.19 0.08
N LEU A 144 4.86 8.06 0.34
CA LEU A 144 5.26 7.12 1.39
C LEU A 144 6.63 6.52 1.08
N ALA A 145 6.83 6.02 -0.14
CA ALA A 145 8.11 5.44 -0.56
C ALA A 145 9.26 6.47 -0.50
N ARG A 146 9.02 7.71 -0.96
CA ARG A 146 9.99 8.80 -0.83
C ARG A 146 10.36 9.08 0.62
N THR A 147 9.37 9.12 1.51
CA THR A 147 9.60 9.38 2.93
C THR A 147 10.44 8.27 3.56
N CYS A 148 10.14 7.00 3.26
CA CYS A 148 10.94 5.87 3.73
C CYS A 148 12.39 5.90 3.20
N LEU A 149 12.60 6.27 1.93
CA LEU A 149 13.94 6.45 1.37
C LEU A 149 14.71 7.57 2.08
N LEU A 150 14.06 8.70 2.36
CA LEU A 150 14.68 9.83 3.07
C LEU A 150 15.12 9.45 4.49
N ARG A 151 14.38 8.56 5.16
CA ARG A 151 14.75 8.01 6.48
C ARG A 151 15.85 6.95 6.42
N GLY A 152 16.31 6.58 5.22
CA GLY A 152 17.44 5.67 4.99
C GLY A 152 17.06 4.21 4.73
N HIS A 153 15.77 3.87 4.69
CA HIS A 153 15.34 2.51 4.36
C HIS A 153 15.61 2.19 2.88
N LYS A 154 15.74 0.90 2.58
CA LYS A 154 15.71 0.43 1.19
C LYS A 154 14.26 0.25 0.78
N VAL A 155 13.85 0.88 -0.32
CA VAL A 155 12.47 0.80 -0.80
C VAL A 155 12.44 0.41 -2.27
N ASP A 156 11.64 -0.59 -2.60
CA ASP A 156 11.30 -0.95 -3.97
C ASP A 156 9.77 -0.94 -4.15
N ILE A 157 9.28 -0.42 -5.27
CA ILE A 157 7.87 -0.49 -5.65
C ILE A 157 7.71 -1.54 -6.74
N ILE A 158 6.82 -2.51 -6.58
CA ILE A 158 6.43 -3.43 -7.65
C ILE A 158 5.10 -2.96 -8.24
N LEU A 159 5.10 -2.74 -9.55
CA LEU A 159 3.97 -2.21 -10.32
C LEU A 159 3.73 -3.08 -11.57
N PRO A 160 2.48 -3.30 -12.01
CA PRO A 160 2.22 -3.91 -13.30
C PRO A 160 2.79 -3.01 -14.41
N PHE A 161 3.40 -3.61 -15.44
CA PHE A 161 3.86 -2.85 -16.60
C PHE A 161 2.69 -2.59 -17.55
N TYR A 162 1.82 -1.65 -17.20
CA TYR A 162 0.70 -1.25 -18.04
C TYR A 162 1.17 -0.71 -19.40
N GLU A 163 0.45 -1.06 -20.45
CA GLU A 163 0.73 -0.57 -21.82
C GLU A 163 0.59 0.96 -21.93
N CYS A 164 -0.28 1.57 -21.12
CA CYS A 164 -0.52 3.01 -21.12
C CYS A 164 0.58 3.83 -20.41
N ILE A 165 1.56 3.19 -19.75
CA ILE A 165 2.64 3.91 -19.07
C ILE A 165 3.50 4.66 -20.08
N GLN A 166 3.64 5.97 -19.85
CA GLN A 166 4.56 6.82 -20.60
C GLN A 166 6.00 6.61 -20.12
N LYS A 167 6.75 5.81 -20.87
CA LYS A 167 8.13 5.39 -20.51
C LYS A 167 9.11 6.55 -20.33
N GLN A 168 8.82 7.74 -20.87
CA GLN A 168 9.64 8.94 -20.72
C GLN A 168 9.80 9.42 -19.26
N HIS A 169 8.87 9.04 -18.38
CA HIS A 169 8.95 9.36 -16.94
C HIS A 169 9.72 8.31 -16.13
N ILE A 170 10.31 7.31 -16.80
CA ILE A 170 11.10 6.26 -16.19
C ILE A 170 12.55 6.42 -16.66
N SER A 171 13.45 6.64 -15.71
CA SER A 171 14.90 6.67 -15.97
C SER A 171 15.49 5.28 -15.78
N ASP A 172 16.57 4.98 -16.49
CA ASP A 172 17.34 3.72 -16.36
C ASP A 172 16.48 2.46 -16.45
N LEU A 173 15.49 2.46 -17.35
CA LEU A 173 14.61 1.31 -17.56
C LEU A 173 15.38 0.16 -18.23
N GLU A 174 15.59 -0.92 -17.50
CA GLU A 174 16.33 -2.10 -17.94
C GLU A 174 15.57 -3.39 -17.65
N LEU A 175 15.72 -4.41 -18.51
CA LEU A 175 15.22 -5.76 -18.23
C LEU A 175 16.20 -6.45 -17.28
N ILE A 176 15.76 -6.77 -16.06
CA ILE A 176 16.65 -7.38 -15.05
C ILE A 176 16.55 -8.90 -15.00
N THR A 177 15.36 -9.47 -15.25
CA THR A 177 15.12 -10.91 -15.10
C THR A 177 13.88 -11.33 -15.88
N SER A 178 13.90 -12.52 -16.45
CA SER A 178 12.72 -13.21 -16.98
C SER A 178 12.44 -14.45 -16.14
N TYR A 179 11.18 -14.68 -15.79
CA TYR A 179 10.74 -15.81 -14.97
C TYR A 179 9.36 -16.28 -15.46
N SER A 180 8.81 -17.32 -14.82
CA SER A 180 7.48 -17.82 -15.15
C SER A 180 6.57 -17.76 -13.93
N SER A 181 5.32 -17.35 -14.16
CA SER A 181 4.27 -17.31 -13.15
C SER A 181 3.10 -18.21 -13.52
N TYR A 182 2.54 -18.93 -12.55
CA TYR A 182 1.49 -19.90 -12.82
C TYR A 182 0.10 -19.27 -12.82
N HIS A 183 -0.69 -19.62 -13.83
CA HIS A 183 -2.04 -19.10 -14.04
C HIS A 183 -2.88 -20.09 -14.83
N ASP A 184 -4.08 -20.42 -14.32
CA ASP A 184 -5.07 -21.26 -15.00
C ASP A 184 -4.49 -22.49 -15.73
N GLY A 185 -3.77 -23.35 -15.00
CA GLY A 185 -3.19 -24.56 -15.58
C GLY A 185 -1.83 -24.38 -16.27
N ASN A 186 -1.41 -23.14 -16.55
CA ASN A 186 -0.29 -22.85 -17.44
C ASN A 186 0.79 -21.99 -16.78
N TRP A 187 2.03 -22.15 -17.23
CA TRP A 187 3.14 -21.28 -16.86
C TRP A 187 3.26 -20.13 -17.88
N ILE A 188 3.20 -18.91 -17.39
CA ILE A 188 3.19 -17.69 -18.18
C ILE A 188 4.53 -16.98 -17.99
N ALA A 189 5.23 -16.71 -19.09
CA ALA A 189 6.48 -15.98 -19.04
C ALA A 189 6.24 -14.53 -18.60
N CYS A 190 7.10 -14.04 -17.72
CA CYS A 190 7.07 -12.70 -17.16
C CYS A 190 8.46 -12.06 -17.30
N ASN A 191 8.49 -10.80 -17.73
CA ASN A 191 9.67 -9.97 -17.73
C ASN A 191 9.57 -8.98 -16.56
N ALA A 192 10.61 -8.95 -15.73
CA ALA A 192 10.78 -7.95 -14.70
C ALA A 192 11.75 -6.88 -15.19
N TYR A 193 11.28 -5.65 -15.29
CA TYR A 193 12.12 -4.49 -15.59
C TYR A 193 12.37 -3.69 -14.32
N ARG A 194 13.53 -3.05 -14.23
CA ARG A 194 13.87 -2.10 -13.17
C ARG A 194 14.00 -0.72 -13.78
N GLY A 195 13.54 0.29 -13.08
CA GLY A 195 13.75 1.69 -13.45
C GLY A 195 13.58 2.61 -12.25
N LEU A 196 13.81 3.89 -12.48
CA LEU A 196 13.63 4.95 -11.49
C LEU A 196 12.46 5.84 -11.89
N VAL A 197 11.53 6.07 -10.97
CA VAL A 197 10.43 7.01 -11.15
C VAL A 197 10.46 8.01 -10.00
N SER A 198 10.67 9.29 -10.32
CA SER A 198 10.86 10.34 -9.32
C SER A 198 11.93 9.98 -8.26
N SER A 199 13.03 9.37 -8.73
CA SER A 199 14.16 8.87 -7.92
C SER A 199 13.85 7.68 -6.99
N ILE A 200 12.69 7.03 -7.17
CA ILE A 200 12.28 5.85 -6.41
C ILE A 200 12.51 4.60 -7.27
N PRO A 201 13.15 3.55 -6.76
CA PRO A 201 13.28 2.27 -7.46
C PRO A 201 11.92 1.61 -7.71
N VAL A 202 11.65 1.27 -8.97
CA VAL A 202 10.42 0.59 -9.39
C VAL A 202 10.77 -0.66 -10.19
N ILE A 203 10.10 -1.76 -9.87
CA ILE A 203 10.11 -3.03 -10.58
C ILE A 203 8.80 -3.16 -11.33
N PHE A 204 8.87 -3.28 -12.65
CA PHE A 204 7.73 -3.46 -13.52
C PHE A 204 7.60 -4.92 -13.93
N ILE A 205 6.42 -5.52 -13.71
CA ILE A 205 6.14 -6.88 -14.13
C ILE A 205 5.30 -6.85 -15.40
N GLU A 206 5.87 -7.34 -16.51
CA GLU A 206 5.20 -7.51 -17.79
C GLU A 206 4.98 -9.00 -18.08
N PRO A 207 3.75 -9.50 -18.02
CA PRO A 207 3.47 -10.87 -18.43
C PRO A 207 3.27 -11.01 -19.94
N SER A 208 3.52 -12.21 -20.45
CA SER A 208 3.34 -12.53 -21.87
C SER A 208 1.88 -12.77 -22.26
N ASN A 209 1.01 -13.12 -21.30
CA ASN A 209 -0.43 -13.09 -21.53
C ASN A 209 -0.90 -11.63 -21.52
N GLN A 210 -1.88 -11.27 -22.34
CA GLN A 210 -2.26 -9.87 -22.64
C GLN A 210 -2.85 -9.08 -21.44
N PHE A 211 -2.57 -9.46 -20.21
CA PHE A 211 -2.87 -8.70 -19.01
C PHE A 211 -2.15 -7.35 -19.03
N PHE A 212 -2.82 -6.34 -18.46
CA PHE A 212 -2.34 -4.95 -18.40
C PHE A 212 -2.17 -4.27 -19.76
N LYS A 213 -2.74 -4.84 -20.83
CA LYS A 213 -2.88 -4.20 -22.14
C LYS A 213 -4.10 -3.26 -22.18
N GLY A 214 -3.99 -2.17 -22.93
CA GLY A 214 -5.01 -1.13 -23.06
C GLY A 214 -4.51 0.27 -22.69
N GLN A 215 -5.41 1.25 -22.86
CA GLN A 215 -5.10 2.68 -22.72
C GLN A 215 -5.27 3.22 -21.30
N SER A 216 -5.69 2.39 -20.34
CA SER A 216 -5.99 2.78 -18.97
C SER A 216 -5.50 1.75 -17.96
N VAL A 217 -5.16 2.22 -16.75
CA VAL A 217 -4.74 1.37 -15.62
C VAL A 217 -5.87 0.43 -15.19
N TYR A 218 -7.09 0.95 -15.12
CA TYR A 218 -8.31 0.19 -14.84
C TYR A 218 -9.22 0.11 -16.06
N GLY A 219 -9.97 -0.98 -16.18
CA GLY A 219 -10.92 -1.22 -17.28
C GLY A 219 -10.24 -1.38 -18.65
N GLY A 220 -9.03 -1.96 -18.68
CA GLY A 220 -8.33 -2.28 -19.91
C GLY A 220 -8.99 -3.41 -20.70
N SER A 221 -8.31 -3.92 -21.74
CA SER A 221 -8.84 -5.00 -22.59
C SER A 221 -8.69 -6.40 -21.98
N TYR A 222 -8.70 -6.50 -20.65
CA TYR A 222 -8.45 -7.71 -19.87
C TYR A 222 -9.40 -7.81 -18.66
N ASN A 223 -9.54 -9.01 -18.10
CA ASN A 223 -10.27 -9.20 -16.85
C ASN A 223 -9.42 -8.71 -15.66
N GLU A 224 -9.86 -7.63 -15.01
CA GLU A 224 -9.09 -6.99 -13.94
C GLU A 224 -8.87 -7.91 -12.74
N LEU A 225 -9.90 -8.62 -12.28
CA LEU A 225 -9.81 -9.51 -11.13
C LEU A 225 -8.75 -10.58 -11.37
N GLU A 226 -8.79 -11.18 -12.55
CA GLU A 226 -7.87 -12.24 -12.95
C GLU A 226 -6.44 -11.73 -13.09
N ALA A 227 -6.26 -10.59 -13.75
CA ALA A 227 -4.94 -9.98 -13.94
C ALA A 227 -4.29 -9.58 -12.61
N TYR A 228 -5.06 -9.03 -11.68
CA TYR A 228 -4.55 -8.62 -10.36
C TYR A 228 -4.28 -9.80 -9.42
N LEU A 229 -5.07 -10.88 -9.50
CA LEU A 229 -4.76 -12.14 -8.82
C LEU A 229 -3.47 -12.75 -9.36
N PHE A 230 -3.30 -12.77 -10.68
CA PHE A 230 -2.07 -13.21 -11.32
C PHE A 230 -0.87 -12.35 -10.91
N PHE A 231 -1.00 -11.02 -10.97
CA PHE A 231 0.06 -10.10 -10.59
C PHE A 231 0.49 -10.27 -9.13
N SER A 232 -0.46 -10.46 -8.22
CA SER A 232 -0.16 -10.75 -6.81
C SER A 232 0.73 -11.99 -6.65
N ARG A 233 0.46 -13.05 -7.42
CA ARG A 233 1.30 -14.26 -7.44
C ARG A 233 2.65 -14.03 -8.09
N ALA A 234 2.67 -13.38 -9.26
CA ALA A 234 3.88 -13.09 -10.01
C ALA A 234 4.88 -12.27 -9.18
N CYS A 235 4.42 -11.31 -8.37
CA CYS A 235 5.26 -10.57 -7.45
C CYS A 235 6.00 -11.48 -6.45
N LEU A 236 5.31 -12.46 -5.86
CA LEU A 236 5.92 -13.40 -4.93
C LEU A 236 6.92 -14.34 -5.61
N GLU A 237 6.60 -14.81 -6.82
CA GLU A 237 7.51 -15.64 -7.61
C GLU A 237 8.74 -14.85 -8.06
N TRP A 238 8.60 -13.57 -8.37
CA TRP A 238 9.74 -12.70 -8.63
C TRP A 238 10.65 -12.56 -7.39
N LEU A 239 10.08 -12.30 -6.21
CA LEU A 239 10.84 -12.25 -4.95
C LEU A 239 11.57 -13.58 -4.70
N GLN A 240 10.91 -14.71 -4.96
CA GLN A 240 11.48 -16.04 -4.78
C GLN A 240 12.64 -16.31 -5.75
N VAL A 241 12.47 -16.00 -7.04
CA VAL A 241 13.50 -16.21 -8.08
C VAL A 241 14.70 -15.32 -7.86
N THR A 242 14.48 -14.06 -7.47
CA THR A 242 15.55 -13.09 -7.20
C THR A 242 16.20 -13.29 -5.83
N ARG A 243 15.65 -14.14 -4.97
CA ARG A 243 16.07 -14.35 -3.58
C ARG A 243 16.04 -13.06 -2.76
N ILE A 244 15.20 -12.11 -3.15
CA ILE A 244 14.99 -10.87 -2.40
C ILE A 244 14.05 -11.19 -1.24
N GLN A 245 14.49 -10.86 -0.02
CA GLN A 245 13.75 -11.07 1.21
C GLN A 245 13.56 -9.71 1.88
N PRO A 246 12.44 -9.01 1.59
CA PRO A 246 12.16 -7.75 2.25
C PRO A 246 11.72 -8.00 3.69
N ASP A 247 12.06 -7.07 4.60
CA ASP A 247 11.56 -7.10 5.98
C ASP A 247 10.06 -6.83 6.03
N ILE A 248 9.57 -5.99 5.11
CA ILE A 248 8.15 -5.64 5.01
C ILE A 248 7.68 -5.72 3.55
N ILE A 249 6.58 -6.44 3.33
CA ILE A 249 5.78 -6.32 2.10
C ILE A 249 4.51 -5.53 2.45
N HIS A 250 4.40 -4.35 1.87
CA HIS A 250 3.26 -3.46 2.04
C HIS A 250 2.37 -3.51 0.81
N VAL A 251 1.22 -4.16 0.94
CA VAL A 251 0.23 -4.28 -0.15
C VAL A 251 -0.79 -3.16 -0.10
N HIS A 252 -1.11 -2.62 -1.27
CA HIS A 252 -2.02 -1.49 -1.42
C HIS A 252 -3.31 -1.90 -2.13
N GLU A 253 -4.43 -1.66 -1.45
CA GLU A 253 -5.79 -1.78 -1.99
C GLU A 253 -6.19 -3.20 -2.44
N TRP A 254 -7.41 -3.34 -2.96
CA TRP A 254 -7.99 -4.64 -3.30
C TRP A 254 -7.22 -5.36 -4.42
N GLN A 255 -6.56 -4.62 -5.32
CA GLN A 255 -5.81 -5.15 -6.46
C GLN A 255 -4.66 -6.07 -6.03
N THR A 256 -4.05 -5.80 -4.88
CA THR A 256 -2.90 -6.59 -4.38
C THR A 256 -3.23 -7.37 -3.11
N SER A 257 -4.49 -7.36 -2.70
CA SER A 257 -4.97 -8.01 -1.48
C SER A 257 -4.89 -9.54 -1.48
N ALA A 258 -4.74 -10.17 -2.65
CA ALA A 258 -4.51 -11.61 -2.75
C ALA A 258 -3.08 -12.02 -2.37
N LEU A 259 -2.11 -11.10 -2.45
CA LEU A 259 -0.70 -11.38 -2.21
C LEU A 259 -0.43 -11.93 -0.79
N PRO A 260 -0.94 -11.34 0.31
CA PRO A 260 -0.72 -11.86 1.65
C PRO A 260 -1.27 -13.29 1.83
N LEU A 261 -2.43 -13.58 1.25
CA LEU A 261 -3.04 -14.91 1.31
C LEU A 261 -2.16 -15.93 0.58
N LEU A 262 -1.73 -15.61 -0.63
CA LEU A 262 -0.82 -16.47 -1.40
C LEU A 262 0.52 -16.66 -0.70
N TYR A 263 1.06 -15.60 -0.07
CA TYR A 263 2.30 -15.69 0.68
C TYR A 263 2.20 -16.73 1.78
N TRP A 264 1.20 -16.64 2.66
CA TRP A 264 1.08 -17.54 3.79
C TRP A 264 0.76 -18.98 3.38
N ASP A 265 -0.08 -19.16 2.36
CA ASP A 265 -0.52 -20.48 1.93
C ASP A 265 0.56 -21.23 1.13
N ILE A 266 1.32 -20.51 0.29
CA ILE A 266 2.20 -21.12 -0.70
C ILE A 266 3.67 -20.77 -0.47
N TYR A 267 4.01 -19.49 -0.27
CA TYR A 267 5.40 -19.02 -0.38
C TYR A 267 6.17 -18.94 0.94
N HIS A 268 5.48 -18.86 2.08
CA HIS A 268 6.09 -18.79 3.40
C HIS A 268 7.00 -20.00 3.68
N HIS A 269 6.61 -21.17 3.17
CA HIS A 269 7.39 -22.41 3.30
C HIS A 269 8.43 -22.60 2.19
N LEU A 270 8.37 -21.83 1.10
CA LEU A 270 9.18 -22.00 -0.11
C LEU A 270 10.41 -21.10 -0.18
N SER A 271 10.92 -20.66 0.98
CA SER A 271 12.21 -19.95 1.14
C SER A 271 12.19 -18.42 0.96
N LEU A 272 11.02 -17.77 1.03
CA LEU A 272 10.96 -16.37 1.48
C LEU A 272 11.06 -16.36 3.02
N GLN A 273 12.24 -16.74 3.54
CA GLN A 273 12.58 -16.70 4.96
C GLN A 273 13.66 -15.67 5.20
#